data_AF-A0JZS4-F1
#
_entry.id   AF-A0JZS4-F1
#
_cell.length_a   1.000
_cell.length_b   1.000
_cell.length_c   1.000
_cell.angle_alpha   90.00
_cell.angle_beta   90.00
_cell.angle_gamma   90.00
#
_symmetry.space_group_name_H-M   'P 1'
#
loop_
_entity.id
_entity.type
_entity.pdbx_description
1 polymer ?
#
loop_
_entity_poly.entity_id
_entity_poly.type
_entity_poly.pdbx_seq_one_letter_code
_entity_poly.pdbx_strand_id
1 'polypeptide(L)'
;MRPLAYRSSTFRGNQLHLLVTSLRSLRSPRTARKAAAALTCTMLLSATFFVGGPAATAAPVAPATEASDTRQGEQVGTPAVVPAPAAAQAPAAGPLPGAPTTGSGPVTEGTTTAGGTINRANSQQLTDVFNAINAFRATKGLQAVTFNATVSEMAEDWSDYMASSGKFEHNPGFHTDPRVEGRWTYAGEIIAGRPDHSGAGLVDQWIASPGHNAIMSDPNYTTIGIGIARLSDPDYLLGTVNFFNFAMPPAGSYATAAEFLNGSAESTPFADVPSGTQFADEINWLASQGISTGWKEANGTTTYRPVTPVNRDAMAAFMYRLVGEPPYSAPYYSWFADIAPGTQFYKEINWLAEYGISGGWDEGNGQYTYRPLTPVKRDAMAAFLYRLMGQPAFTPPATSPFVDVSTSNQFYKEITWLASLKISTGWDEGNGKFSYRPLNSVNRDAMAAFMYRLVTSPANG
;
A
#
# COMPACT_ATOMS: atom_id res chain seq x y z
N MET A 1 -2.99 19.59 30.24
CA MET A 1 -3.24 18.15 29.97
C MET A 1 -1.97 17.49 29.43
N ARG A 2 -1.96 16.16 29.25
CA ARG A 2 -0.93 15.44 28.48
C ARG A 2 -1.47 15.19 27.07
N PRO A 3 -0.69 15.40 25.99
CA PRO A 3 -1.10 15.07 24.63
C PRO A 3 -1.40 13.59 24.50
N LEU A 4 -2.24 13.25 23.53
CA LEU A 4 -2.39 11.89 23.06
C LEU A 4 -1.39 11.62 21.91
N ALA A 5 -0.77 10.44 21.94
CA ALA A 5 0.14 9.96 20.91
C ALA A 5 -0.04 8.46 20.74
N TYR A 6 -0.27 8.04 19.50
CA TYR A 6 -0.53 6.66 19.11
C TYR A 6 0.36 6.27 17.94
N ARG A 7 0.73 5.00 17.91
CA ARG A 7 1.43 4.37 16.79
C ARG A 7 0.64 3.16 16.35
N SER A 8 0.29 3.12 15.07
CA SER A 8 -0.49 2.03 14.51
C SER A 8 0.34 0.74 14.52
N SER A 9 -0.13 -0.27 15.24
CA SER A 9 0.31 -1.65 15.07
C SER A 9 -0.31 -2.27 13.81
N THR A 10 -1.48 -1.78 13.41
CA THR A 10 -2.30 -2.25 12.28
C THR A 10 -1.60 -2.05 10.92
N PHE A 11 -0.81 -0.98 10.78
CA PHE A 11 0.04 -0.76 9.61
C PHE A 11 1.45 -1.38 9.73
N ARG A 12 1.63 -2.39 10.61
CA ARG A 12 2.38 -3.56 10.15
C ARG A 12 1.44 -4.31 9.22
N GLY A 13 1.70 -4.24 7.91
CA GLY A 13 1.22 -5.28 7.00
C GLY A 13 1.78 -6.60 7.52
N ASN A 14 1.01 -7.34 8.32
CA ASN A 14 1.55 -8.44 9.11
C ASN A 14 1.98 -9.59 8.17
N GLN A 15 1.34 -9.68 7.00
CA GLN A 15 1.77 -10.48 5.85
C GLN A 15 3.10 -9.96 5.27
N LEU A 16 3.26 -8.66 5.03
CA LEU A 16 4.52 -8.07 4.57
C LEU A 16 5.66 -8.27 5.59
N HIS A 17 5.36 -8.18 6.89
CA HIS A 17 6.33 -8.40 7.96
C HIS A 17 6.65 -9.89 8.12
N LEU A 18 5.69 -10.82 7.95
CA LEU A 18 5.97 -12.26 7.86
C LEU A 18 6.79 -12.59 6.61
N LEU A 19 6.47 -12.02 5.45
CA LEU A 19 7.20 -12.21 4.19
C LEU A 19 8.63 -11.68 4.32
N VAL A 20 8.80 -10.43 4.76
CA VAL A 20 10.11 -9.82 5.02
C VAL A 20 10.88 -10.53 6.15
N THR A 21 10.22 -11.09 7.17
CA THR A 21 10.90 -11.87 8.23
C THR A 21 11.31 -13.26 7.74
N SER A 22 10.48 -13.92 6.93
CA SER A 22 10.81 -15.18 6.25
C SER A 22 12.00 -14.99 5.30
N LEU A 23 11.98 -13.93 4.47
CA LEU A 23 13.08 -13.53 3.59
C LEU A 23 14.34 -13.11 4.39
N ARG A 24 14.20 -12.40 5.52
CA ARG A 24 15.33 -12.06 6.42
C ARG A 24 15.94 -13.26 7.12
N SER A 25 15.24 -14.38 7.24
CA SER A 25 15.75 -15.60 7.87
C SER A 25 16.71 -16.39 6.97
N LEU A 26 16.75 -16.10 5.66
CA LEU A 26 17.65 -16.74 4.68
C LEU A 26 19.09 -16.17 4.72
N ARG A 27 19.67 -16.02 5.93
CA ARG A 27 21.06 -15.59 6.12
C ARG A 27 22.05 -16.75 5.93
N SER A 28 22.21 -17.22 4.69
CA SER A 28 23.44 -17.80 4.09
C SER A 28 23.12 -18.91 3.07
N PRO A 29 23.64 -18.85 1.83
CA PRO A 29 23.48 -19.93 0.85
C PRO A 29 24.34 -21.18 1.15
N ARG A 30 25.07 -21.23 2.28
CA ARG A 30 26.00 -22.34 2.61
C ARG A 30 25.53 -23.30 3.70
N THR A 31 24.47 -22.98 4.46
CA THR A 31 23.97 -23.85 5.55
C THR A 31 22.81 -24.77 5.15
N ALA A 32 22.12 -24.49 4.03
CA ALA A 32 21.02 -25.31 3.51
C ALA A 32 21.39 -26.77 3.14
N ARG A 33 22.68 -27.13 3.10
CA ARG A 33 23.18 -28.48 2.74
C ARG A 33 23.66 -29.35 3.91
N LYS A 34 23.52 -28.92 5.19
CA LYS A 34 24.07 -29.68 6.33
C LYS A 34 23.14 -29.95 7.53
N ALA A 35 21.87 -29.55 7.48
CA ALA A 35 20.91 -29.75 8.57
C ALA A 35 19.84 -30.82 8.25
N ALA A 36 20.25 -32.01 7.80
CA ALA A 36 19.37 -33.16 7.60
C ALA A 36 20.16 -34.48 7.66
N ALA A 37 20.58 -34.89 8.86
CA ALA A 37 21.15 -36.21 9.12
C ALA A 37 20.84 -36.68 10.54
N ALA A 38 20.59 -37.99 10.70
CA ALA A 38 20.27 -38.73 11.93
C ALA A 38 18.87 -38.53 12.56
N LEU A 39 17.91 -39.40 12.18
CA LEU A 39 17.63 -40.62 12.95
C LEU A 39 16.96 -41.69 12.06
N THR A 40 17.08 -42.97 12.42
CA THR A 40 16.82 -44.14 11.55
C THR A 40 15.67 -45.03 12.02
N CYS A 41 15.11 -45.81 11.06
CA CYS A 41 14.49 -47.16 11.14
C CYS A 41 13.08 -47.24 10.50
N THR A 42 12.63 -48.29 9.78
CA THR A 42 13.26 -49.43 9.05
C THR A 42 12.15 -50.07 8.19
N MET A 43 12.45 -50.52 6.95
CA MET A 43 11.92 -51.77 6.34
C MET A 43 12.55 -52.02 4.95
N LEU A 44 12.60 -53.30 4.54
CA LEU A 44 13.32 -53.87 3.38
C LEU A 44 12.50 -53.70 2.06
N LEU A 45 12.91 -54.05 0.83
CA LEU A 45 13.84 -55.09 0.33
C LEU A 45 14.29 -54.84 -1.14
N SER A 46 15.55 -55.21 -1.47
CA SER A 46 16.17 -55.60 -2.76
C SER A 46 15.64 -55.15 -4.15
N ALA A 47 16.56 -54.66 -5.02
CA ALA A 47 17.09 -55.42 -6.18
C ALA A 47 18.19 -54.68 -6.99
N THR A 48 19.06 -55.44 -7.66
CA THR A 48 20.16 -55.02 -8.56
C THR A 48 19.85 -55.45 -10.02
N PHE A 49 20.59 -55.10 -11.10
CA PHE A 49 21.88 -54.42 -11.37
C PHE A 49 21.86 -53.91 -12.84
N PHE A 50 22.65 -52.89 -13.23
CA PHE A 50 23.65 -52.91 -14.36
C PHE A 50 24.18 -51.52 -14.77
N VAL A 51 25.27 -51.50 -15.54
CA VAL A 51 26.14 -50.35 -15.87
C VAL A 51 26.21 -50.11 -17.40
N GLY A 52 26.31 -48.85 -17.84
CA GLY A 52 26.80 -48.50 -19.20
C GLY A 52 26.41 -47.09 -19.69
N GLY A 53 27.40 -46.26 -20.04
CA GLY A 53 27.24 -45.05 -20.89
C GLY A 53 27.86 -45.27 -22.29
N PRO A 54 28.30 -44.24 -23.04
CA PRO A 54 28.17 -42.78 -22.86
C PRO A 54 27.64 -42.06 -24.15
N ALA A 55 27.94 -40.77 -24.31
CA ALA A 55 27.33 -39.81 -25.26
C ALA A 55 27.84 -39.80 -26.72
N ALA A 56 27.06 -39.16 -27.62
CA ALA A 56 27.41 -38.70 -28.98
C ALA A 56 26.52 -37.48 -29.34
N THR A 57 27.04 -36.24 -29.41
CA THR A 57 27.50 -35.46 -30.59
C THR A 57 26.41 -34.92 -31.54
N ALA A 58 26.60 -33.68 -32.03
CA ALA A 58 25.60 -32.86 -32.74
C ALA A 58 26.10 -32.33 -34.11
N ALA A 59 25.18 -32.00 -35.03
CA ALA A 59 25.27 -31.06 -36.19
C ALA A 59 24.18 -31.39 -37.25
N PRO A 60 23.88 -30.53 -38.27
CA PRO A 60 23.68 -29.08 -38.25
C PRO A 60 22.36 -28.64 -38.97
N VAL A 61 22.23 -27.34 -39.30
CA VAL A 61 21.00 -26.59 -39.65
C VAL A 61 20.69 -26.47 -41.16
N ALA A 62 19.40 -26.43 -41.55
CA ALA A 62 18.87 -25.72 -42.74
C ALA A 62 17.34 -25.41 -42.59
N PRO A 63 16.77 -24.41 -43.30
CA PRO A 63 15.61 -23.64 -42.78
C PRO A 63 14.26 -23.84 -43.51
N ALA A 64 13.13 -23.54 -42.83
CA ALA A 64 11.84 -23.27 -43.47
C ALA A 64 10.85 -22.45 -42.59
N THR A 65 10.42 -21.30 -43.14
CA THR A 65 9.09 -20.64 -43.03
C THR A 65 8.40 -20.40 -41.66
N GLU A 66 7.98 -19.15 -41.46
CA GLU A 66 7.10 -18.68 -40.38
C GLU A 66 5.75 -19.42 -40.36
N ALA A 67 5.38 -19.94 -39.18
CA ALA A 67 4.04 -20.38 -38.86
C ALA A 67 3.63 -19.76 -37.50
N SER A 68 2.38 -19.35 -37.39
CA SER A 68 1.88 -18.53 -36.27
C SER A 68 2.06 -19.22 -34.91
N ASP A 69 2.90 -18.65 -34.05
CA ASP A 69 3.18 -19.22 -32.72
C ASP A 69 2.07 -18.87 -31.72
N THR A 70 1.20 -19.84 -31.48
CA THR A 70 0.23 -19.83 -30.37
C THR A 70 0.54 -20.91 -29.33
N ARG A 71 1.82 -21.29 -29.14
CA ARG A 71 2.22 -22.38 -28.22
C ARG A 71 3.42 -22.10 -27.29
N GLN A 72 3.93 -20.87 -27.20
CA GLN A 72 4.95 -20.49 -26.20
C GLN A 72 4.40 -19.63 -25.04
N GLY A 73 3.86 -20.29 -24.02
CA GLY A 73 3.48 -19.68 -22.74
C GLY A 73 4.56 -19.88 -21.66
N GLU A 74 4.73 -18.89 -20.77
CA GLU A 74 5.69 -18.87 -19.65
C GLU A 74 5.54 -20.12 -18.76
N GLN A 75 6.55 -21.00 -18.76
CA GLN A 75 6.55 -22.27 -18.01
C GLN A 75 6.95 -22.05 -16.54
N VAL A 76 6.33 -22.81 -15.63
CA VAL A 76 6.38 -22.56 -14.19
C VAL A 76 6.96 -23.76 -13.45
N GLY A 77 8.13 -23.59 -12.84
CA GLY A 77 8.71 -24.59 -11.93
C GLY A 77 7.99 -24.67 -10.58
N THR A 78 7.93 -25.85 -9.99
CA THR A 78 7.24 -26.12 -8.71
C THR A 78 8.20 -26.47 -7.56
N PRO A 79 8.01 -25.88 -6.38
CA PRO A 79 8.25 -26.57 -5.10
C PRO A 79 6.96 -26.73 -4.27
N ALA A 80 6.96 -27.70 -3.35
CA ALA A 80 5.79 -28.09 -2.55
C ALA A 80 5.73 -27.41 -1.16
N VAL A 81 4.52 -27.34 -0.58
CA VAL A 81 4.24 -26.76 0.75
C VAL A 81 3.32 -27.68 1.57
N VAL A 82 3.59 -27.82 2.88
CA VAL A 82 2.71 -28.42 3.90
C VAL A 82 2.85 -27.58 5.20
N PRO A 83 1.77 -27.28 5.96
CA PRO A 83 1.74 -26.13 6.89
C PRO A 83 2.06 -26.43 8.37
N ALA A 84 2.16 -25.37 9.17
CA ALA A 84 2.31 -25.39 10.64
C ALA A 84 1.03 -24.85 11.36
N PRO A 85 0.73 -25.30 12.60
CA PRO A 85 -0.51 -24.94 13.31
C PRO A 85 -0.43 -23.65 14.15
N ALA A 86 -1.62 -23.12 14.50
CA ALA A 86 -1.82 -21.85 15.20
C ALA A 86 -1.81 -21.93 16.74
N ALA A 87 -1.79 -20.76 17.41
CA ALA A 87 -2.00 -20.60 18.85
C ALA A 87 -3.03 -19.48 19.14
N ALA A 88 -3.77 -19.62 20.24
CA ALA A 88 -5.05 -18.92 20.49
C ALA A 88 -4.97 -17.65 21.38
N GLN A 89 -6.03 -16.85 21.37
CA GLN A 89 -6.30 -15.72 22.29
C GLN A 89 -7.40 -16.05 23.31
N ALA A 90 -7.38 -15.35 24.46
CA ALA A 90 -8.52 -15.01 25.33
C ALA A 90 -8.07 -14.07 26.47
N PRO A 91 -8.96 -13.34 27.18
CA PRO A 91 -10.19 -12.67 26.74
C PRO A 91 -10.27 -11.19 27.22
N ALA A 92 -11.37 -10.50 26.90
CA ALA A 92 -11.65 -9.12 27.32
C ALA A 92 -12.25 -9.00 28.74
N ALA A 93 -12.28 -7.77 29.29
CA ALA A 93 -13.02 -7.40 30.51
C ALA A 93 -14.19 -6.45 30.17
N GLY A 94 -15.32 -6.63 30.85
CA GLY A 94 -16.64 -6.09 30.45
C GLY A 94 -17.08 -4.75 31.08
N PRO A 95 -18.33 -4.33 30.81
CA PRO A 95 -18.83 -2.97 31.05
C PRO A 95 -19.58 -2.79 32.39
N LEU A 96 -19.89 -1.54 32.73
CA LEU A 96 -20.93 -1.18 33.71
C LEU A 96 -21.89 -0.11 33.13
N PRO A 97 -23.14 0.01 33.63
CA PRO A 97 -24.28 0.49 32.83
C PRO A 97 -24.87 1.83 33.28
N GLY A 98 -25.65 2.52 32.41
CA GLY A 98 -26.57 3.55 32.94
C GLY A 98 -27.14 4.70 32.09
N ALA A 99 -27.30 4.61 30.76
CA ALA A 99 -28.20 5.49 29.95
C ALA A 99 -27.89 7.03 29.90
N PRO A 100 -28.52 7.82 28.99
CA PRO A 100 -29.41 7.46 27.88
C PRO A 100 -28.80 7.65 26.48
N THR A 101 -29.44 7.04 25.49
CA THR A 101 -29.04 7.05 24.07
C THR A 101 -29.87 8.03 23.25
N THR A 102 -29.19 8.96 22.57
CA THR A 102 -29.62 9.60 21.32
C THR A 102 -28.36 9.78 20.45
N GLY A 103 -28.30 9.43 19.17
CA GLY A 103 -29.37 8.96 18.31
C GLY A 103 -29.30 9.64 16.94
N SER A 104 -28.23 9.40 16.18
CA SER A 104 -28.16 9.69 14.74
C SER A 104 -27.23 8.69 14.08
N GLY A 105 -27.70 8.11 12.97
CA GLY A 105 -27.11 6.94 12.33
C GLY A 105 -26.00 7.27 11.33
N PRO A 106 -25.62 6.29 10.48
CA PRO A 106 -24.50 6.45 9.56
C PRO A 106 -24.80 7.53 8.52
N VAL A 107 -23.93 8.54 8.45
CA VAL A 107 -23.93 9.49 7.35
C VAL A 107 -23.40 8.76 6.12
N THR A 108 -24.22 8.65 5.08
CA THR A 108 -23.82 8.09 3.79
C THR A 108 -22.67 8.89 3.18
N GLU A 109 -21.60 8.22 2.74
CA GLU A 109 -20.59 8.81 1.86
C GLU A 109 -21.27 9.29 0.56
N GLY A 110 -21.53 10.58 0.49
CA GLY A 110 -22.28 11.20 -0.60
C GLY A 110 -21.74 12.58 -0.95
N THR A 111 -20.65 12.63 -1.73
CA THR A 111 -20.25 13.80 -2.54
C THR A 111 -20.07 15.15 -1.83
N THR A 112 -19.89 15.19 -0.50
CA THR A 112 -19.48 16.40 0.20
C THR A 112 -17.99 16.65 -0.02
N THR A 113 -17.64 17.81 -0.59
CA THR A 113 -16.25 18.27 -0.69
C THR A 113 -15.58 18.28 0.69
N ALA A 114 -14.38 17.72 0.79
CA ALA A 114 -13.62 17.69 2.04
C ALA A 114 -13.38 19.11 2.58
N GLY A 115 -13.59 19.30 3.88
CA GLY A 115 -13.54 20.61 4.54
C GLY A 115 -14.86 21.38 4.51
N GLY A 116 -15.99 20.66 4.44
CA GLY A 116 -17.34 21.21 4.41
C GLY A 116 -17.81 21.75 5.77
N THR A 117 -17.31 21.21 6.89
CA THR A 117 -17.69 21.68 8.25
C THR A 117 -16.81 22.80 8.79
N ILE A 118 -15.66 23.09 8.16
CA ILE A 118 -14.66 24.05 8.65
C ILE A 118 -15.21 25.49 8.61
N ASN A 119 -15.24 26.17 9.75
CA ASN A 119 -15.74 27.52 9.89
C ASN A 119 -14.77 28.55 9.30
N ARG A 120 -15.04 28.99 8.06
CA ARG A 120 -14.21 29.96 7.34
C ARG A 120 -14.14 31.34 8.00
N ALA A 121 -14.98 31.66 9.00
CA ALA A 121 -14.81 32.87 9.81
C ALA A 121 -13.54 32.84 10.69
N ASN A 122 -12.98 31.65 10.95
CA ASN A 122 -11.72 31.45 11.66
C ASN A 122 -10.51 31.22 10.72
N SER A 123 -10.66 31.50 9.41
CA SER A 123 -9.64 31.29 8.37
C SER A 123 -8.27 31.89 8.71
N GLN A 124 -8.22 33.07 9.33
CA GLN A 124 -6.97 33.68 9.82
C GLN A 124 -6.33 32.81 10.91
N GLN A 125 -7.08 32.40 11.93
CA GLN A 125 -6.58 31.54 13.01
C GLN A 125 -6.09 30.17 12.51
N LEU A 126 -6.80 29.52 11.58
CA LEU A 126 -6.33 28.27 10.96
C LEU A 126 -4.99 28.48 10.23
N THR A 127 -4.88 29.58 9.46
CA THR A 127 -3.66 29.92 8.71
C THR A 127 -2.50 30.24 9.64
N ASP A 128 -2.74 30.99 10.71
CA ASP A 128 -1.74 31.35 11.72
C ASP A 128 -1.21 30.11 12.45
N VAL A 129 -2.09 29.20 12.87
CA VAL A 129 -1.71 27.93 13.51
C VAL A 129 -0.86 27.08 12.57
N PHE A 130 -1.29 26.90 11.32
CA PHE A 130 -0.55 26.13 10.32
C PHE A 130 0.87 26.69 10.10
N ASN A 131 0.95 28.01 9.87
CA ASN A 131 2.21 28.69 9.61
C ASN A 131 3.14 28.67 10.83
N ALA A 132 2.63 28.89 12.04
CA ALA A 132 3.43 28.89 13.26
C ALA A 132 3.95 27.47 13.62
N ILE A 133 3.16 26.41 13.42
CA ILE A 133 3.63 25.02 13.57
C ILE A 133 4.78 24.74 12.60
N ASN A 134 4.62 25.10 11.32
CA ASN A 134 5.66 24.86 10.32
C ASN A 134 6.91 25.73 10.51
N ALA A 135 6.76 26.99 10.96
CA ALA A 135 7.87 27.83 11.37
C ALA A 135 8.65 27.22 12.56
N PHE A 136 7.94 26.74 13.59
CA PHE A 136 8.56 26.03 14.71
C PHE A 136 9.31 24.77 14.26
N ARG A 137 8.69 23.94 13.40
CA ARG A 137 9.33 22.75 12.82
C ARG A 137 10.59 23.09 12.02
N ALA A 138 10.59 24.19 11.27
CA ALA A 138 11.79 24.66 10.56
C ALA A 138 12.94 25.01 11.53
N THR A 139 12.67 25.57 12.72
CA THR A 139 13.71 25.79 13.75
C THR A 139 14.36 24.50 14.28
N LYS A 140 13.71 23.35 14.05
CA LYS A 140 14.21 22.02 14.41
C LYS A 140 14.84 21.27 13.23
N GLY A 141 14.91 21.89 12.04
CA GLY A 141 15.38 21.23 10.82
C GLY A 141 14.42 20.16 10.29
N LEU A 142 13.15 20.18 10.69
CA LEU A 142 12.14 19.21 10.29
C LEU A 142 11.47 19.62 8.97
N GLN A 143 10.96 18.63 8.24
CA GLN A 143 10.09 18.87 7.09
C GLN A 143 8.77 19.50 7.53
N ALA A 144 8.27 20.41 6.69
CA ALA A 144 6.95 20.99 6.87
C ALA A 144 5.86 19.90 6.77
N VAL A 145 4.84 20.00 7.61
CA VAL A 145 3.63 19.18 7.51
C VAL A 145 2.68 19.78 6.46
N THR A 146 1.96 18.92 5.74
CA THR A 146 0.86 19.31 4.85
C THR A 146 -0.42 19.59 5.62
N PHE A 147 -1.30 20.40 5.06
CA PHE A 147 -2.66 20.57 5.56
C PHE A 147 -3.57 19.49 4.96
N ASN A 148 -4.48 18.93 5.75
CA ASN A 148 -5.51 18.03 5.23
C ASN A 148 -6.90 18.42 5.73
N ALA A 149 -7.81 18.70 4.79
CA ALA A 149 -9.14 19.21 5.06
C ALA A 149 -10.01 18.21 5.83
N THR A 150 -10.00 16.92 5.48
CA THR A 150 -10.75 15.89 6.22
C THR A 150 -10.26 15.73 7.67
N VAL A 151 -8.94 15.79 7.91
CA VAL A 151 -8.40 15.83 9.28
C VAL A 151 -8.77 17.14 9.99
N SER A 152 -8.87 18.25 9.24
CA SER A 152 -9.29 19.53 9.78
C SER A 152 -10.76 19.54 10.19
N GLU A 153 -11.64 18.83 9.46
CA GLU A 153 -13.04 18.60 9.89
C GLU A 153 -13.08 17.84 11.22
N MET A 154 -12.30 16.77 11.39
CA MET A 154 -12.22 16.04 12.66
C MET A 154 -11.79 16.92 13.83
N ALA A 155 -10.84 17.82 13.58
CA ALA A 155 -10.35 18.77 14.56
C ALA A 155 -11.39 19.87 14.84
N GLU A 156 -12.13 20.33 13.84
CA GLU A 156 -13.22 21.31 13.96
C GLU A 156 -14.37 20.73 14.78
N ASP A 157 -14.85 19.53 14.42
CA ASP A 157 -15.90 18.79 15.14
C ASP A 157 -15.56 18.68 16.63
N TRP A 158 -14.29 18.44 16.97
CA TRP A 158 -13.85 18.34 18.36
C TRP A 158 -13.72 19.71 19.06
N SER A 159 -13.26 20.74 18.36
CA SER A 159 -13.24 22.11 18.89
C SER A 159 -14.66 22.61 19.18
N ASP A 160 -15.61 22.34 18.30
CA ASP A 160 -17.03 22.65 18.49
C ASP A 160 -17.67 21.80 19.60
N TYR A 161 -17.27 20.54 19.78
CA TYR A 161 -17.65 19.74 20.96
C TYR A 161 -17.14 20.38 22.26
N MET A 162 -15.87 20.82 22.32
CA MET A 162 -15.34 21.49 23.52
C MET A 162 -16.06 22.81 23.79
N ALA A 163 -16.38 23.60 22.76
CA ALA A 163 -17.11 24.86 22.89
C ALA A 163 -18.56 24.64 23.35
N SER A 164 -19.28 23.69 22.75
CA SER A 164 -20.71 23.44 23.05
C SER A 164 -20.95 22.68 24.36
N SER A 165 -20.03 21.80 24.77
CA SER A 165 -20.15 21.01 26.00
C SER A 165 -19.52 21.68 27.23
N GLY A 166 -18.67 22.70 27.04
CA GLY A 166 -17.85 23.30 28.08
C GLY A 166 -16.74 22.38 28.63
N LYS A 167 -16.52 21.20 28.04
CA LYS A 167 -15.49 20.26 28.46
C LYS A 167 -14.22 20.48 27.66
N PHE A 168 -13.15 20.88 28.35
CA PHE A 168 -11.84 21.00 27.76
C PHE A 168 -11.06 19.68 27.91
N GLU A 169 -11.20 18.78 26.95
CA GLU A 169 -10.64 17.43 26.97
C GLU A 169 -10.16 16.97 25.58
N HIS A 170 -9.23 16.02 25.54
CA HIS A 170 -8.70 15.44 24.29
C HIS A 170 -9.73 14.48 23.65
N ASN A 171 -9.70 14.36 22.33
CA ASN A 171 -10.54 13.42 21.60
C ASN A 171 -10.06 11.98 21.87
N PRO A 172 -10.85 11.12 22.53
CA PRO A 172 -10.45 9.73 22.76
C PRO A 172 -10.54 8.88 21.48
N GLY A 173 -11.23 9.36 20.44
CA GLY A 173 -11.59 8.60 19.24
C GLY A 173 -10.93 9.08 17.95
N PHE A 174 -10.15 10.17 17.92
CA PHE A 174 -9.64 10.76 16.67
C PHE A 174 -8.83 9.78 15.81
N HIS A 175 -8.11 8.85 16.43
CA HIS A 175 -7.29 7.86 15.74
C HIS A 175 -8.09 6.62 15.24
N THR A 176 -9.37 6.51 15.62
CA THR A 176 -10.36 5.51 15.20
C THR A 176 -11.55 6.14 14.46
N ASP A 177 -11.48 7.42 14.12
CA ASP A 177 -12.52 8.07 13.31
C ASP A 177 -12.58 7.40 11.92
N PRO A 178 -13.76 7.00 11.41
CA PRO A 178 -13.89 6.30 10.12
C PRO A 178 -13.24 7.03 8.93
N ARG A 179 -13.08 8.36 9.01
CA ARG A 179 -12.38 9.17 8.00
C ARG A 179 -10.90 8.81 7.87
N VAL A 180 -10.27 8.32 8.93
CA VAL A 180 -8.83 8.00 8.99
C VAL A 180 -8.52 6.57 9.42
N GLU A 181 -9.49 5.82 9.95
CA GLU A 181 -9.28 4.49 10.53
C GLU A 181 -8.53 3.55 9.56
N GLY A 182 -7.49 2.89 10.05
CA GLY A 182 -6.66 1.98 9.26
C GLY A 182 -5.73 2.65 8.25
N ARG A 183 -5.75 3.99 8.07
CA ARG A 183 -4.96 4.70 7.03
C ARG A 183 -3.64 5.30 7.52
N TRP A 184 -3.34 5.26 8.82
CA TRP A 184 -2.21 5.97 9.45
C TRP A 184 -1.19 5.08 10.15
N THR A 185 0.03 5.59 10.33
CA THR A 185 1.17 4.94 11.01
C THR A 185 1.51 5.61 12.35
N TYR A 186 1.41 6.95 12.41
CA TYR A 186 1.48 7.76 13.63
C TYR A 186 0.24 8.67 13.72
N ALA A 187 -0.27 8.87 14.92
CA ALA A 187 -1.38 9.78 15.21
C ALA A 187 -1.13 10.52 16.53
N GLY A 188 -1.35 11.83 16.58
CA GLY A 188 -1.18 12.65 17.77
C GLY A 188 -2.21 13.77 17.84
N GLU A 189 -2.48 14.26 19.04
CA GLU A 189 -3.38 15.40 19.23
C GLU A 189 -2.84 16.36 20.29
N ILE A 190 -2.97 17.65 20.00
CA ILE A 190 -2.76 18.75 20.94
C ILE A 190 -4.00 19.65 20.95
N ILE A 191 -4.37 20.14 22.14
CA ILE A 191 -5.45 21.12 22.32
C ILE A 191 -4.93 22.31 23.13
N ALA A 192 -5.47 23.50 22.87
CA ALA A 192 -5.23 24.71 23.67
C ALA A 192 -6.46 25.62 23.62
N GLY A 193 -6.49 26.61 24.51
CA GLY A 193 -7.44 27.70 24.40
C GLY A 193 -6.90 28.98 25.03
N ARG A 194 -7.32 30.14 24.51
CA ARG A 194 -6.80 31.45 24.93
C ARG A 194 -7.77 32.62 24.69
N PRO A 195 -7.72 33.67 25.53
CA PRO A 195 -8.70 34.76 25.52
C PRO A 195 -8.42 35.88 24.50
N ASP A 196 -7.29 35.86 23.79
CA ASP A 196 -6.88 36.94 22.88
C ASP A 196 -7.04 36.59 21.38
N HIS A 197 -7.66 35.43 21.09
CA HIS A 197 -7.97 34.96 19.73
C HIS A 197 -6.78 34.81 18.77
N SER A 198 -5.55 34.74 19.30
CA SER A 198 -4.33 34.55 18.51
C SER A 198 -4.11 33.10 18.12
N GLY A 199 -4.19 32.78 16.82
CA GLY A 199 -3.91 31.44 16.30
C GLY A 199 -2.44 31.03 16.52
N ALA A 200 -1.50 31.90 16.15
CA ALA A 200 -0.07 31.69 16.43
C ALA A 200 0.21 31.54 17.94
N GLY A 201 -0.55 32.24 18.78
CA GLY A 201 -0.46 32.12 20.22
C GLY A 201 -0.88 30.76 20.78
N LEU A 202 -1.78 30.00 20.12
CA LEU A 202 -2.03 28.60 20.52
C LEU A 202 -0.73 27.78 20.38
N VAL A 203 0.04 28.04 19.32
CA VAL A 203 1.34 27.40 19.08
C VAL A 203 2.38 27.80 20.11
N ASP A 204 2.44 29.07 20.53
CA ASP A 204 3.33 29.50 21.63
C ASP A 204 3.07 28.72 22.93
N GLN A 205 1.79 28.49 23.28
CA GLN A 205 1.41 27.67 24.44
C GLN A 205 1.80 26.20 24.26
N TRP A 206 1.66 25.66 23.05
CA TRP A 206 2.11 24.31 22.72
C TRP A 206 3.64 24.17 22.76
N ILE A 207 4.40 25.18 22.33
CA ILE A 207 5.87 25.22 22.43
C ILE A 207 6.29 25.25 23.91
N ALA A 208 5.62 26.02 24.76
CA ALA A 208 5.90 26.10 26.20
C ALA A 208 5.53 24.82 26.98
N SER A 209 4.67 23.95 26.44
CA SER A 209 4.27 22.68 27.04
C SER A 209 5.18 21.54 26.56
N PRO A 210 5.98 20.88 27.43
CA PRO A 210 6.90 19.81 27.01
C PRO A 210 6.22 18.66 26.27
N GLY A 211 4.96 18.34 26.61
CA GLY A 211 4.18 17.32 25.90
C GLY A 211 3.79 17.76 24.50
N HIS A 212 3.15 18.92 24.35
CA HIS A 212 2.69 19.39 23.04
C HIS A 212 3.89 19.71 22.12
N ASN A 213 4.97 20.25 22.67
CA ASN A 213 6.25 20.48 21.98
C ASN A 213 6.84 19.18 21.41
N ALA A 214 6.75 18.06 22.14
CA ALA A 214 7.23 16.77 21.67
C ALA A 214 6.44 16.26 20.45
N ILE A 215 5.12 16.47 20.39
CA ILE A 215 4.30 16.15 19.19
C ILE A 215 4.76 17.00 18.00
N MET A 216 4.83 18.33 18.16
CA MET A 216 5.20 19.23 17.07
C MET A 216 6.63 19.00 16.57
N SER A 217 7.54 18.60 17.47
CA SER A 217 8.95 18.30 17.17
C SER A 217 9.20 16.87 16.68
N ASP A 218 8.18 16.01 16.56
CA ASP A 218 8.37 14.64 16.08
C ASP A 218 8.51 14.63 14.54
N PRO A 219 9.62 14.12 13.98
CA PRO A 219 9.82 14.01 12.53
C PRO A 219 8.85 13.03 11.85
N ASN A 220 8.19 12.14 12.60
CA ASN A 220 7.31 11.14 12.01
C ASN A 220 6.03 11.78 11.45
N TYR A 221 5.48 12.84 12.07
CA TYR A 221 4.26 13.48 11.56
C TYR A 221 4.53 14.27 10.27
N THR A 222 3.67 14.06 9.27
CA THR A 222 3.75 14.65 7.93
C THR A 222 2.50 15.43 7.52
N THR A 223 1.39 15.27 8.23
CA THR A 223 0.10 15.90 7.92
C THR A 223 -0.56 16.43 9.20
N ILE A 224 -1.22 17.58 9.11
CA ILE A 224 -2.07 18.13 10.17
C ILE A 224 -3.44 18.57 9.66
N GLY A 225 -4.44 18.48 10.53
CA GLY A 225 -5.71 19.21 10.43
C GLY A 225 -5.91 20.06 11.67
N ILE A 226 -6.56 21.21 11.51
CA ILE A 226 -6.69 22.27 12.52
C ILE A 226 -8.17 22.63 12.66
N GLY A 227 -8.69 22.57 13.87
CA GLY A 227 -10.03 23.04 14.20
C GLY A 227 -9.97 24.23 15.14
N ILE A 228 -10.82 25.23 14.92
CA ILE A 228 -10.90 26.46 15.71
C ILE A 228 -12.37 26.77 16.02
N ALA A 229 -12.73 26.69 17.31
CA ALA A 229 -14.03 27.11 17.81
C ALA A 229 -13.90 28.34 18.73
N ARG A 230 -15.02 28.98 19.04
CA ARG A 230 -15.07 30.10 19.99
C ARG A 230 -16.16 29.90 21.05
N LEU A 231 -15.80 30.17 22.30
CA LEU A 231 -16.74 30.41 23.39
C LEU A 231 -17.09 31.90 23.40
N SER A 232 -18.34 32.25 23.69
CA SER A 232 -18.80 33.64 23.83
C SER A 232 -18.84 34.15 25.27
N ASP A 233 -18.86 33.24 26.26
CA ASP A 233 -18.78 33.57 27.68
C ASP A 233 -18.10 32.42 28.46
N PRO A 234 -16.85 32.60 28.96
CA PRO A 234 -15.97 33.72 28.64
C PRO A 234 -15.60 33.72 27.15
N ASP A 235 -15.32 34.90 26.59
CA ASP A 235 -14.81 35.06 25.23
C ASP A 235 -13.45 34.35 25.11
N TYR A 236 -13.38 33.29 24.31
CA TYR A 236 -12.25 32.37 24.31
C TYR A 236 -12.10 31.63 22.98
N LEU A 237 -10.88 31.58 22.44
CA LEU A 237 -10.53 30.71 21.33
C LEU A 237 -10.24 29.30 21.87
N LEU A 238 -10.81 28.28 21.24
CA LEU A 238 -10.43 26.88 21.42
C LEU A 238 -9.81 26.37 20.13
N GLY A 239 -8.74 25.59 20.25
CA GLY A 239 -8.06 25.00 19.10
C GLY A 239 -7.64 23.55 19.33
N THR A 240 -7.92 22.72 18.34
CA THR A 240 -7.50 21.31 18.25
C THR A 240 -6.59 21.16 17.03
N VAL A 241 -5.49 20.43 17.16
CA VAL A 241 -4.68 20.02 16.01
C VAL A 241 -4.40 18.53 16.08
N ASN A 242 -4.89 17.80 15.09
CA ASN A 242 -4.62 16.39 14.91
C ASN A 242 -3.44 16.22 13.94
N PHE A 243 -2.40 15.55 14.41
CA PHE A 243 -1.19 15.21 13.68
C PHE A 243 -1.26 13.77 13.20
N PHE A 244 -0.91 13.53 11.95
CA PHE A 244 -0.84 12.19 11.40
C PHE A 244 0.42 11.98 10.55
N ASN A 245 0.84 10.72 10.48
CA ASN A 245 1.57 10.20 9.35
C ASN A 245 0.66 9.19 8.67
N PHE A 246 0.30 9.45 7.43
CA PHE A 246 -0.59 8.60 6.68
C PHE A 246 0.15 7.62 5.78
N ALA A 247 -0.29 6.36 5.79
CA ALA A 247 -0.08 5.48 4.65
C ALA A 247 -0.97 5.91 3.47
N MET A 248 -2.21 6.37 3.73
CA MET A 248 -3.03 7.10 2.77
C MET A 248 -3.63 8.34 3.42
N PRO A 249 -3.28 9.56 3.01
CA PRO A 249 -4.03 10.71 3.48
C PRO A 249 -5.48 10.58 2.98
N PRO A 250 -6.48 10.93 3.79
CA PRO A 250 -7.83 11.12 3.27
C PRO A 250 -7.87 12.30 2.28
N ALA A 251 -9.00 12.49 1.62
CA ALA A 251 -9.19 13.56 0.63
C ALA A 251 -8.90 14.96 1.20
N GLY A 252 -8.65 15.93 0.32
CA GLY A 252 -8.39 17.32 0.70
C GLY A 252 -6.98 17.55 1.21
N SER A 253 -5.95 17.00 0.56
CA SER A 253 -4.55 17.30 0.91
C SER A 253 -4.04 18.56 0.21
N TYR A 254 -3.40 19.47 0.95
CA TYR A 254 -2.88 20.75 0.46
C TYR A 254 -1.49 21.04 1.02
N ALA A 255 -0.66 21.80 0.31
CA ALA A 255 0.65 22.19 0.83
C ALA A 255 0.51 23.23 1.95
N THR A 256 -0.56 24.05 1.93
CA THR A 256 -0.89 24.99 3.02
C THR A 256 -2.38 25.04 3.37
N ALA A 257 -2.71 25.49 4.59
CA ALA A 257 -4.09 25.82 4.96
C ALA A 257 -4.68 26.94 4.09
N ALA A 258 -3.85 27.90 3.64
CA ALA A 258 -4.28 29.00 2.79
C ALA A 258 -4.72 28.55 1.39
N GLU A 259 -4.07 27.53 0.80
CA GLU A 259 -4.49 26.93 -0.47
C GLU A 259 -5.92 26.35 -0.38
N PHE A 260 -6.20 25.56 0.66
CA PHE A 260 -7.55 25.05 0.93
C PHE A 260 -8.57 26.19 1.13
N LEU A 261 -8.23 27.18 1.95
CA LEU A 261 -9.13 28.28 2.30
C LEU A 261 -9.48 29.14 1.07
N ASN A 262 -8.52 29.31 0.15
CA ASN A 262 -8.67 30.04 -1.12
C ASN A 262 -9.29 29.21 -2.26
N GLY A 263 -9.58 27.92 -2.04
CA GLY A 263 -10.15 27.05 -3.08
C GLY A 263 -9.15 26.67 -4.18
N SER A 264 -7.86 26.60 -3.87
CA SER A 264 -6.86 26.02 -4.78
C SER A 264 -7.13 24.52 -5.03
N ALA A 265 -6.53 23.96 -6.07
CA ALA A 265 -6.55 22.52 -6.30
C ALA A 265 -5.82 21.76 -5.19
N GLU A 266 -6.22 20.52 -4.93
CA GLU A 266 -5.52 19.62 -4.01
C GLU A 266 -4.09 19.34 -4.50
N SER A 267 -3.17 19.19 -3.53
CA SER A 267 -1.80 18.76 -3.76
C SER A 267 -1.78 17.27 -4.08
N THR A 268 -1.66 16.95 -5.37
CA THR A 268 -1.53 15.57 -5.86
C THR A 268 -0.05 15.22 -6.08
N PRO A 269 0.41 14.00 -5.72
CA PRO A 269 1.77 13.55 -6.00
C PRO A 269 2.13 13.53 -7.50
N PHE A 270 1.13 13.47 -8.38
CA PHE A 270 1.28 13.42 -9.82
C PHE A 270 0.30 14.38 -10.52
N ALA A 271 0.84 15.25 -11.38
CA ALA A 271 0.09 16.33 -12.02
C ALA A 271 -0.96 15.87 -13.06
N ASP A 272 -0.86 14.63 -13.54
CA ASP A 272 -1.81 13.97 -14.44
C ASP A 272 -2.75 12.99 -13.71
N VAL A 273 -2.83 13.08 -12.37
CA VAL A 273 -3.77 12.31 -11.53
C VAL A 273 -4.55 13.28 -10.63
N PRO A 274 -5.41 14.15 -11.21
CA PRO A 274 -6.30 15.01 -10.43
C PRO A 274 -7.31 14.18 -9.63
N SER A 275 -7.89 14.78 -8.58
CA SER A 275 -8.97 14.15 -7.80
C SER A 275 -10.15 13.78 -8.69
N GLY A 276 -10.77 12.62 -8.40
CA GLY A 276 -11.80 12.03 -9.25
C GLY A 276 -11.30 11.21 -10.45
N THR A 277 -9.98 11.16 -10.72
CA THR A 277 -9.41 10.19 -11.68
C THR A 277 -9.68 8.75 -11.20
N GLN A 278 -9.98 7.83 -12.12
CA GLN A 278 -10.15 6.42 -11.76
C GLN A 278 -8.87 5.89 -11.09
N PHE A 279 -9.04 5.29 -9.91
CA PHE A 279 -7.98 4.81 -9.03
C PHE A 279 -6.99 5.89 -8.53
N ALA A 280 -7.41 7.17 -8.46
CA ALA A 280 -6.59 8.25 -7.90
C ALA A 280 -6.07 7.94 -6.50
N ASP A 281 -6.91 7.39 -5.62
CA ASP A 281 -6.55 7.05 -4.24
C ASP A 281 -5.48 5.94 -4.20
N GLU A 282 -5.65 4.87 -4.98
CA GLU A 282 -4.67 3.80 -5.08
C GLU A 282 -3.35 4.26 -5.71
N ILE A 283 -3.39 5.19 -6.66
CA ILE A 283 -2.20 5.80 -7.28
C ILE A 283 -1.46 6.71 -6.29
N ASN A 284 -2.21 7.52 -5.52
CA ASN A 284 -1.65 8.40 -4.49
C ASN A 284 -1.08 7.59 -3.32
N TRP A 285 -1.69 6.45 -2.98
CA TRP A 285 -1.14 5.47 -2.05
C TRP A 285 0.19 4.88 -2.55
N LEU A 286 0.30 4.49 -3.83
CA LEU A 286 1.59 4.03 -4.37
C LEU A 286 2.68 5.09 -4.23
N ALA A 287 2.34 6.38 -4.34
CA ALA A 287 3.29 7.48 -4.14
C ALA A 287 3.70 7.65 -2.67
N SER A 288 2.74 7.66 -1.75
CA SER A 288 3.02 7.82 -0.31
C SER A 288 3.84 6.66 0.27
N GLN A 289 3.66 5.43 -0.26
CA GLN A 289 4.48 4.27 0.10
C GLN A 289 5.85 4.24 -0.61
N GLY A 290 6.15 5.19 -1.50
CA GLY A 290 7.38 5.20 -2.32
C GLY A 290 7.43 4.09 -3.38
N ILE A 291 6.34 3.38 -3.61
CA ILE A 291 6.26 2.26 -4.57
C ILE A 291 6.30 2.80 -6.01
N SER A 292 5.58 3.90 -6.28
CA SER A 292 5.66 4.67 -7.52
C SER A 292 6.38 5.99 -7.31
N THR A 293 7.39 6.25 -8.13
CA THR A 293 8.10 7.54 -8.18
C THR A 293 7.61 8.46 -9.32
N GLY A 294 6.80 7.92 -10.25
CA GLY A 294 6.42 8.62 -11.49
C GLY A 294 7.61 8.99 -12.40
N TRP A 295 7.36 9.92 -13.33
CA TRP A 295 8.37 10.57 -14.15
C TRP A 295 8.46 12.05 -13.83
N LYS A 296 9.65 12.56 -13.53
CA LYS A 296 9.87 13.99 -13.38
C LYS A 296 9.91 14.66 -14.75
N GLU A 297 9.06 15.66 -14.94
CA GLU A 297 8.93 16.42 -16.17
C GLU A 297 9.82 17.68 -16.15
N ALA A 298 10.08 18.25 -17.33
CA ALA A 298 10.99 19.39 -17.50
C ALA A 298 10.53 20.69 -16.79
N ASN A 299 9.22 20.83 -16.54
CA ASN A 299 8.63 21.93 -15.77
C ASN A 299 8.73 21.75 -14.24
N GLY A 300 9.34 20.66 -13.77
CA GLY A 300 9.50 20.33 -12.36
C GLY A 300 8.34 19.53 -11.74
N THR A 301 7.24 19.30 -12.44
CA THR A 301 6.15 18.42 -11.96
C THR A 301 6.53 16.94 -12.12
N THR A 302 5.72 16.05 -11.55
CA THR A 302 5.85 14.60 -11.73
C THR A 302 4.58 14.06 -12.38
N THR A 303 4.68 13.10 -13.30
CA THR A 303 3.53 12.40 -13.91
C THR A 303 3.50 10.91 -13.53
N TYR A 304 2.30 10.32 -13.50
CA TYR A 304 2.06 8.90 -13.27
C TYR A 304 1.72 8.13 -14.54
N ARG A 305 1.18 8.79 -15.58
CA ARG A 305 0.81 8.22 -16.88
C ARG A 305 -0.19 7.04 -16.74
N PRO A 306 -1.34 7.24 -16.07
CA PRO A 306 -2.23 6.17 -15.60
C PRO A 306 -2.64 5.16 -16.67
N VAL A 307 -3.09 5.65 -17.84
CA VAL A 307 -3.59 4.83 -18.95
C VAL A 307 -2.49 4.19 -19.82
N THR A 308 -1.24 4.23 -19.39
CA THR A 308 -0.12 3.59 -20.10
C THR A 308 0.03 2.14 -19.63
N PRO A 309 0.22 1.16 -20.53
CA PRO A 309 0.57 -0.21 -20.17
C PRO A 309 1.83 -0.31 -19.31
N VAL A 310 1.84 -1.25 -18.37
CA VAL A 310 2.98 -1.56 -17.51
C VAL A 310 3.90 -2.56 -18.21
N ASN A 311 5.17 -2.22 -18.40
CA ASN A 311 6.20 -3.17 -18.84
C ASN A 311 6.67 -4.07 -17.68
N ARG A 312 7.14 -5.29 -18.00
CA ARG A 312 7.57 -6.28 -17.00
C ARG A 312 8.67 -5.75 -16.08
N ASP A 313 9.64 -5.02 -16.62
CA ASP A 313 10.70 -4.38 -15.83
C ASP A 313 10.17 -3.42 -14.76
N ALA A 314 9.24 -2.54 -15.12
CA ALA A 314 8.57 -1.64 -14.19
C ALA A 314 7.81 -2.44 -13.14
N MET A 315 7.03 -3.45 -13.53
CA MET A 315 6.32 -4.34 -12.59
C MET A 315 7.28 -4.98 -11.57
N ALA A 316 8.49 -5.40 -11.97
CA ALA A 316 9.49 -5.90 -11.04
C ALA A 316 9.85 -4.88 -9.95
N ALA A 317 10.09 -3.62 -10.34
CA ALA A 317 10.34 -2.54 -9.40
C ALA A 317 9.14 -2.27 -8.48
N PHE A 318 7.92 -2.24 -9.04
CA PHE A 318 6.69 -2.10 -8.28
C PHE A 318 6.55 -3.21 -7.21
N MET A 319 6.72 -4.47 -7.58
CA MET A 319 6.61 -5.61 -6.67
C MET A 319 7.71 -5.62 -5.60
N TYR A 320 8.96 -5.29 -5.96
CA TYR A 320 10.07 -5.22 -5.02
C TYR A 320 9.88 -4.11 -3.96
N ARG A 321 9.36 -2.94 -4.36
CA ARG A 321 9.01 -1.86 -3.43
C ARG A 321 7.78 -2.18 -2.60
N LEU A 322 6.76 -2.83 -3.19
CA LEU A 322 5.56 -3.26 -2.47
C LEU A 322 5.89 -4.15 -1.27
N VAL A 323 6.90 -5.02 -1.37
CA VAL A 323 7.37 -5.86 -0.25
C VAL A 323 8.45 -5.20 0.62
N GLY A 324 8.62 -3.88 0.52
CA GLY A 324 9.51 -3.10 1.40
C GLY A 324 11.01 -3.25 1.09
N GLU A 325 11.36 -3.42 -0.19
CA GLU A 325 12.74 -3.49 -0.70
C GLU A 325 13.67 -4.45 0.11
N PRO A 326 13.31 -5.75 0.23
CA PRO A 326 14.03 -6.69 1.08
C PRO A 326 15.51 -6.78 0.67
N PRO A 327 16.47 -6.77 1.62
CA PRO A 327 17.90 -6.76 1.30
C PRO A 327 18.29 -7.90 0.36
N TYR A 328 18.71 -7.53 -0.86
CA TYR A 328 19.06 -8.45 -1.93
C TYR A 328 20.24 -7.89 -2.73
N SER A 329 21.21 -8.75 -3.01
CA SER A 329 22.35 -8.46 -3.89
C SER A 329 22.18 -9.30 -5.14
N ALA A 330 22.03 -8.64 -6.29
CA ALA A 330 21.86 -9.31 -7.57
C ALA A 330 23.14 -10.09 -7.97
N PRO A 331 23.01 -11.22 -8.67
CA PRO A 331 24.15 -11.96 -9.21
C PRO A 331 24.88 -11.15 -10.29
N TYR A 332 26.16 -11.47 -10.52
CA TYR A 332 26.99 -10.80 -11.53
C TYR A 332 26.50 -11.02 -12.97
N TYR A 333 25.89 -12.18 -13.23
CA TYR A 333 25.15 -12.48 -14.46
C TYR A 333 23.71 -12.78 -14.11
N SER A 334 22.76 -12.40 -14.98
CA SER A 334 21.35 -12.65 -14.72
C SER A 334 20.95 -14.10 -14.96
N TRP A 335 19.87 -14.51 -14.29
CA TRP A 335 19.12 -15.72 -14.63
C TRP A 335 18.49 -15.69 -16.04
N PHE A 336 18.37 -14.51 -16.65
CA PHE A 336 17.78 -14.32 -17.98
C PHE A 336 18.79 -13.82 -19.02
N ALA A 337 18.80 -14.43 -20.19
CA ALA A 337 19.78 -14.18 -21.25
C ALA A 337 19.69 -12.78 -21.88
N ASP A 338 18.54 -12.12 -21.79
CA ASP A 338 18.26 -10.77 -22.29
C ASP A 338 18.46 -9.66 -21.23
N ILE A 339 18.92 -10.00 -20.02
CA ILE A 339 19.11 -9.07 -18.90
C ILE A 339 20.60 -8.90 -18.59
N ALA A 340 21.23 -7.95 -19.28
CA ALA A 340 22.63 -7.58 -19.06
C ALA A 340 22.84 -6.76 -17.76
N PRO A 341 24.01 -6.86 -17.10
CA PRO A 341 24.35 -5.99 -15.97
C PRO A 341 24.27 -4.51 -16.35
N GLY A 342 23.53 -3.73 -15.54
CA GLY A 342 23.26 -2.31 -15.81
C GLY A 342 21.92 -2.03 -16.51
N THR A 343 21.19 -3.06 -16.97
CA THR A 343 19.79 -2.91 -17.42
C THR A 343 18.93 -2.28 -16.30
N GLN A 344 17.96 -1.44 -16.68
CA GLN A 344 17.04 -0.83 -15.72
C GLN A 344 16.29 -1.93 -14.94
N PHE A 345 16.21 -1.77 -13.62
CA PHE A 345 15.61 -2.74 -12.70
C PHE A 345 16.28 -4.15 -12.70
N TYR A 346 17.54 -4.27 -13.14
CA TYR A 346 18.30 -5.53 -13.13
C TYR A 346 18.24 -6.26 -11.78
N LYS A 347 18.32 -5.52 -10.66
CA LYS A 347 18.29 -6.10 -9.32
C LYS A 347 16.93 -6.72 -9.01
N GLU A 348 15.87 -5.99 -9.31
CA GLU A 348 14.48 -6.36 -9.04
C GLU A 348 14.02 -7.51 -9.94
N ILE A 349 14.45 -7.52 -11.20
CA ILE A 349 14.21 -8.62 -12.15
C ILE A 349 14.89 -9.92 -11.68
N ASN A 350 16.16 -9.85 -11.25
CA ASN A 350 16.85 -11.02 -10.71
C ASN A 350 16.29 -11.47 -9.35
N TRP A 351 15.78 -10.55 -8.53
CA TRP A 351 15.06 -10.88 -7.32
C TRP A 351 13.77 -11.67 -7.62
N LEU A 352 12.99 -11.28 -8.62
CA LEU A 352 11.81 -12.04 -9.04
C LEU A 352 12.16 -13.47 -9.47
N ALA A 353 13.30 -13.68 -10.13
CA ALA A 353 13.77 -15.00 -10.54
C ALA A 353 14.21 -15.86 -9.34
N GLU A 354 15.08 -15.32 -8.49
CA GLU A 354 15.63 -16.02 -7.31
C GLU A 354 14.53 -16.55 -6.38
N TYR A 355 13.47 -15.76 -6.21
CA TYR A 355 12.34 -16.10 -5.34
C TYR A 355 11.16 -16.79 -6.06
N GLY A 356 11.35 -17.23 -7.31
CA GLY A 356 10.37 -18.02 -8.06
C GLY A 356 9.10 -17.26 -8.46
N ILE A 357 9.13 -15.93 -8.46
CA ILE A 357 8.00 -15.06 -8.81
C ILE A 357 7.89 -14.93 -10.34
N SER A 358 9.02 -14.88 -11.04
CA SER A 358 9.11 -14.91 -12.51
C SER A 358 9.88 -16.14 -12.98
N GLY A 359 9.31 -16.89 -13.94
CA GLY A 359 10.02 -17.97 -14.64
C GLY A 359 10.68 -17.51 -15.95
N GLY A 360 10.12 -16.47 -16.58
CA GLY A 360 10.53 -16.07 -17.92
C GLY A 360 10.04 -17.03 -19.01
N TRP A 361 10.46 -16.80 -20.24
CA TRP A 361 10.20 -17.71 -21.36
C TRP A 361 11.38 -18.64 -21.57
N ASP A 362 11.13 -19.95 -21.51
CA ASP A 362 12.07 -20.96 -22.01
C ASP A 362 12.17 -20.84 -23.53
N GLU A 363 13.36 -20.56 -24.04
CA GLU A 363 13.65 -20.44 -25.48
C GLU A 363 13.91 -21.82 -26.14
N GLY A 364 13.65 -22.92 -25.44
CA GLY A 364 13.77 -24.31 -25.93
C GLY A 364 15.20 -24.81 -26.07
N ASN A 365 16.19 -23.99 -25.68
CA ASN A 365 17.63 -24.26 -25.76
C ASN A 365 18.30 -24.24 -24.37
N GLY A 366 17.52 -24.20 -23.30
CA GLY A 366 17.98 -24.08 -21.91
C GLY A 366 18.31 -22.64 -21.47
N GLN A 367 18.12 -21.64 -22.33
CA GLN A 367 18.12 -20.23 -21.95
C GLN A 367 16.70 -19.76 -21.65
N TYR A 368 16.60 -18.80 -20.74
CA TYR A 368 15.34 -18.15 -20.37
C TYR A 368 15.43 -16.65 -20.67
N THR A 369 14.36 -16.02 -21.19
CA THR A 369 14.28 -14.56 -21.35
C THR A 369 13.22 -13.93 -20.44
N TYR A 370 13.46 -12.70 -20.01
CA TYR A 370 12.53 -11.92 -19.18
C TYR A 370 11.64 -10.97 -19.99
N ARG A 371 12.09 -10.56 -21.17
CA ARG A 371 11.43 -9.67 -22.12
C ARG A 371 10.99 -8.35 -21.46
N PRO A 372 11.93 -7.58 -20.85
CA PRO A 372 11.66 -6.52 -19.88
C PRO A 372 10.69 -5.44 -20.38
N LEU A 373 10.84 -5.02 -21.64
CA LEU A 373 10.03 -3.98 -22.28
C LEU A 373 8.66 -4.48 -22.80
N THR A 374 8.28 -5.72 -22.51
CA THR A 374 6.97 -6.26 -22.91
C THR A 374 5.90 -5.85 -21.91
N PRO A 375 4.75 -5.31 -22.37
CA PRO A 375 3.60 -5.05 -21.51
C PRO A 375 3.09 -6.31 -20.80
N VAL A 376 2.81 -6.18 -19.51
CA VAL A 376 2.25 -7.25 -18.67
C VAL A 376 0.77 -7.44 -19.00
N LYS A 377 0.39 -8.66 -19.36
CA LYS A 377 -1.02 -9.07 -19.53
C LYS A 377 -1.69 -9.32 -18.17
N ARG A 378 -3.01 -9.17 -18.09
CA ARG A 378 -3.78 -9.33 -16.85
C ARG A 378 -3.66 -10.73 -16.25
N ASP A 379 -3.70 -11.76 -17.08
CA ASP A 379 -3.50 -13.15 -16.67
C ASP A 379 -2.10 -13.39 -16.07
N ALA A 380 -1.05 -12.86 -16.69
CA ALA A 380 0.30 -12.86 -16.16
C ALA A 380 0.38 -12.11 -14.83
N MET A 381 -0.23 -10.92 -14.72
CA MET A 381 -0.30 -10.15 -13.45
C MET A 381 -0.90 -10.98 -12.32
N ALA A 382 -1.97 -11.76 -12.57
CA ALA A 382 -2.51 -12.66 -11.56
C ALA A 382 -1.47 -13.68 -11.08
N ALA A 383 -0.74 -14.28 -12.00
CA ALA A 383 0.33 -15.23 -11.72
C ALA A 383 1.48 -14.60 -10.91
N PHE A 384 1.89 -13.38 -11.25
CA PHE A 384 2.88 -12.59 -10.52
C PHE A 384 2.44 -12.32 -9.07
N LEU A 385 1.22 -11.82 -8.85
CA LEU A 385 0.74 -11.50 -7.50
C LEU A 385 0.50 -12.75 -6.64
N TYR A 386 0.02 -13.85 -7.23
CA TYR A 386 -0.13 -15.13 -6.53
C TYR A 386 1.21 -15.70 -6.05
N ARG A 387 2.27 -15.62 -6.87
CA ARG A 387 3.61 -16.06 -6.48
C ARG A 387 4.28 -15.10 -5.48
N LEU A 388 4.06 -13.79 -5.62
CA LEU A 388 4.51 -12.79 -4.64
C LEU A 388 3.98 -13.07 -3.23
N MET A 389 2.75 -13.56 -3.13
CA MET A 389 2.12 -13.97 -1.85
C MET A 389 2.49 -15.39 -1.39
N GLY A 390 3.51 -16.02 -2.00
CA GLY A 390 3.98 -17.34 -1.60
C GLY A 390 3.07 -18.50 -2.05
N GLN A 391 2.31 -18.31 -3.12
CA GLN A 391 1.44 -19.34 -3.73
C GLN A 391 0.44 -19.98 -2.74
N PRO A 392 -0.39 -19.18 -2.05
CA PRO A 392 -1.25 -19.67 -0.97
C PRO A 392 -2.17 -20.80 -1.42
N ALA A 393 -2.44 -21.75 -0.53
CA ALA A 393 -3.31 -22.89 -0.79
C ALA A 393 -4.71 -22.38 -1.21
N PHE A 394 -5.13 -22.72 -2.43
CA PHE A 394 -6.38 -22.26 -3.01
C PHE A 394 -6.90 -23.30 -4.00
N THR A 395 -8.17 -23.67 -3.85
CA THR A 395 -8.88 -24.56 -4.77
C THR A 395 -9.74 -23.68 -5.68
N PRO A 396 -9.46 -23.61 -6.99
CA PRO A 396 -10.25 -22.79 -7.90
C PRO A 396 -11.67 -23.37 -8.05
N PRO A 397 -12.68 -22.52 -8.26
CA PRO A 397 -14.07 -22.97 -8.37
C PRO A 397 -14.28 -23.82 -9.63
N ALA A 398 -15.19 -24.79 -9.56
CA ALA A 398 -15.53 -25.65 -10.70
C ALA A 398 -16.25 -24.91 -11.84
N THR A 399 -16.76 -23.71 -11.57
CA THR A 399 -17.33 -22.78 -12.56
C THR A 399 -16.63 -21.45 -12.42
N SER A 400 -16.23 -20.86 -13.56
CA SER A 400 -15.54 -19.57 -13.55
C SER A 400 -16.47 -18.44 -13.10
N PRO A 401 -15.99 -17.51 -12.24
CA PRO A 401 -16.70 -16.25 -11.98
C PRO A 401 -16.65 -15.28 -13.17
N PHE A 402 -15.85 -15.57 -14.21
CA PHE A 402 -15.67 -14.73 -15.39
C PHE A 402 -16.05 -15.47 -16.67
N VAL A 403 -16.88 -14.84 -17.51
CA VAL A 403 -17.45 -15.47 -18.72
C VAL A 403 -16.43 -15.77 -19.83
N ASP A 404 -15.27 -15.12 -19.78
CA ASP A 404 -14.20 -15.18 -20.77
C ASP A 404 -12.95 -15.94 -20.26
N VAL A 405 -13.04 -16.59 -19.09
CA VAL A 405 -11.96 -17.40 -18.54
C VAL A 405 -12.43 -18.85 -18.37
N SER A 406 -11.93 -19.74 -19.25
CA SER A 406 -12.13 -21.18 -19.13
C SER A 406 -11.39 -21.76 -17.91
N THR A 407 -11.92 -22.83 -17.32
CA THR A 407 -11.22 -23.65 -16.31
C THR A 407 -9.91 -24.25 -16.82
N SER A 408 -9.74 -24.34 -18.14
CA SER A 408 -8.52 -24.78 -18.83
C SER A 408 -7.52 -23.64 -19.14
N ASN A 409 -7.78 -22.40 -18.71
CA ASN A 409 -6.85 -21.29 -18.90
C ASN A 409 -5.58 -21.49 -18.05
N GLN A 410 -4.40 -21.20 -18.60
CA GLN A 410 -3.10 -21.39 -17.96
C GLN A 410 -3.01 -20.79 -16.56
N PHE A 411 -3.63 -19.63 -16.32
CA PHE A 411 -3.62 -18.93 -15.03
C PHE A 411 -5.02 -18.88 -14.38
N TYR A 412 -5.90 -19.84 -14.69
CA TYR A 412 -7.26 -19.90 -14.13
C TYR A 412 -7.27 -19.87 -12.60
N LYS A 413 -6.32 -20.57 -11.96
CA LYS A 413 -6.21 -20.63 -10.50
C LYS A 413 -5.89 -19.27 -9.90
N GLU A 414 -4.90 -18.58 -10.46
CA GLU A 414 -4.43 -17.29 -9.97
C GLU A 414 -5.45 -16.16 -10.25
N ILE A 415 -6.11 -16.19 -11.41
CA ILE A 415 -7.20 -15.28 -11.76
C ILE A 415 -8.38 -15.43 -10.79
N THR A 416 -8.80 -16.66 -10.49
CA THR A 416 -9.92 -16.91 -9.58
C THR A 416 -9.57 -16.70 -8.11
N TRP A 417 -8.30 -16.85 -7.73
CA TRP A 417 -7.79 -16.44 -6.42
C TRP A 417 -7.87 -14.92 -6.22
N LEU A 418 -7.45 -14.11 -7.20
CA LEU A 418 -7.62 -12.66 -7.12
C LEU A 418 -9.10 -12.24 -7.02
N ALA A 419 -9.99 -12.99 -7.65
CA ALA A 419 -11.43 -12.74 -7.59
C ALA A 419 -12.06 -13.09 -6.23
N SER A 420 -11.60 -14.16 -5.58
CA SER A 420 -12.10 -14.56 -4.25
C SER A 420 -11.74 -13.54 -3.16
N LEU A 421 -10.57 -12.89 -3.30
CA LEU A 421 -10.10 -11.81 -2.42
C LEU A 421 -10.58 -10.40 -2.83
N LYS A 422 -11.44 -10.29 -3.85
CA LYS A 422 -11.92 -9.01 -4.45
C LYS A 422 -10.83 -8.06 -4.94
N ILE A 423 -9.61 -8.57 -5.13
CA ILE A 423 -8.49 -7.82 -5.73
C ILE A 423 -8.78 -7.56 -7.22
N SER A 424 -9.42 -8.51 -7.90
CA SER A 424 -10.02 -8.29 -9.23
C SER A 424 -11.52 -8.53 -9.22
N THR A 425 -12.30 -7.52 -9.61
CA THR A 425 -13.76 -7.63 -9.78
C THR A 425 -14.19 -8.00 -11.19
N GLY A 426 -13.31 -7.81 -12.18
CA GLY A 426 -13.67 -7.85 -13.60
C GLY A 426 -14.47 -6.62 -14.05
N TRP A 427 -14.88 -6.63 -15.32
CA TRP A 427 -15.85 -5.68 -15.89
C TRP A 427 -17.25 -6.30 -15.85
N ASP A 428 -18.24 -5.54 -15.42
CA ASP A 428 -19.65 -5.94 -15.52
C ASP A 428 -20.08 -5.93 -17.00
N GLU A 429 -20.55 -7.08 -17.48
CA GLU A 429 -21.11 -7.29 -18.83
C GLU A 429 -22.66 -7.31 -18.78
N GLY A 430 -23.24 -6.94 -17.63
CA GLY A 430 -24.67 -6.95 -17.34
C GLY A 430 -25.18 -8.31 -16.86
N ASN A 431 -26.36 -8.31 -16.23
CA ASN A 431 -27.06 -9.51 -15.76
C ASN A 431 -26.22 -10.38 -14.79
N GLY A 432 -25.34 -9.75 -13.98
CA GLY A 432 -24.47 -10.45 -13.03
C GLY A 432 -23.33 -11.25 -13.67
N LYS A 433 -23.02 -10.99 -14.94
CA LYS A 433 -21.89 -11.59 -15.67
C LYS A 433 -20.72 -10.63 -15.67
N PHE A 434 -19.52 -11.16 -15.43
CA PHE A 434 -18.29 -10.36 -15.42
C PHE A 434 -17.28 -10.93 -16.41
N SER A 435 -16.47 -10.07 -17.05
CA SER A 435 -15.30 -10.48 -17.83
C SER A 435 -14.00 -10.13 -17.11
N TYR A 436 -12.97 -10.95 -17.27
CA TYR A 436 -11.64 -10.72 -16.71
C TYR A 436 -10.67 -10.09 -17.71
N ARG A 437 -10.89 -10.30 -19.01
CA ARG A 437 -10.09 -9.83 -20.15
C ARG A 437 -8.61 -10.24 -20.02
N PRO A 438 -8.31 -11.55 -19.91
CA PRO A 438 -6.99 -12.06 -19.50
C PRO A 438 -5.82 -11.57 -20.37
N LEU A 439 -6.03 -11.49 -21.68
CA LEU A 439 -4.99 -11.15 -22.65
C LEU A 439 -4.75 -9.64 -22.82
N ASN A 440 -5.57 -8.78 -22.19
CA ASN A 440 -5.37 -7.35 -22.23
C ASN A 440 -4.15 -6.95 -21.38
N SER A 441 -3.42 -5.91 -21.81
CA SER A 441 -2.36 -5.33 -20.99
C SER A 441 -2.92 -4.67 -19.74
N VAL A 442 -2.14 -4.70 -18.65
CA VAL A 442 -2.42 -3.97 -17.42
C VAL A 442 -1.90 -2.54 -17.59
N ASN A 443 -2.80 -1.56 -17.53
CA ASN A 443 -2.43 -0.16 -17.40
C ASN A 443 -1.97 0.15 -15.97
N ARG A 444 -1.19 1.22 -15.81
CA ARG A 444 -0.58 1.60 -14.52
C ARG A 444 -1.64 1.88 -13.45
N ASP A 445 -2.71 2.56 -13.81
CA ASP A 445 -3.90 2.78 -12.96
C ASP A 445 -4.47 1.46 -12.39
N ALA A 446 -4.70 0.47 -13.24
CA ALA A 446 -5.18 -0.84 -12.84
C ALA A 446 -4.17 -1.58 -11.96
N MET A 447 -2.86 -1.43 -12.22
CA MET A 447 -1.84 -2.01 -11.36
C MET A 447 -1.83 -1.38 -9.96
N ALA A 448 -2.07 -0.07 -9.84
CA ALA A 448 -2.27 0.59 -8.55
C ALA A 448 -3.39 -0.08 -7.76
N ALA A 449 -4.55 -0.25 -8.42
CA ALA A 449 -5.72 -0.90 -7.84
C ALA A 449 -5.47 -2.36 -7.43
N PHE A 450 -4.76 -3.13 -8.25
CA PHE A 450 -4.35 -4.51 -7.93
C PHE A 450 -3.44 -4.57 -6.69
N MET A 451 -2.37 -3.76 -6.67
CA MET A 451 -1.37 -3.77 -5.60
C MET A 451 -1.93 -3.24 -4.28
N TYR A 452 -2.77 -2.21 -4.35
CA TYR A 452 -3.48 -1.67 -3.20
C TYR A 452 -4.39 -2.72 -2.55
N ARG A 453 -5.31 -3.30 -3.33
CA ARG A 453 -6.25 -4.31 -2.81
C ARG A 453 -5.53 -5.56 -2.33
N LEU A 454 -4.40 -5.93 -2.93
CA LEU A 454 -3.58 -7.05 -2.46
C LEU A 454 -3.12 -6.90 -0.99
N VAL A 455 -2.88 -5.66 -0.53
CA VAL A 455 -2.41 -5.40 0.84
C VAL A 455 -3.50 -4.85 1.79
N THR A 456 -4.63 -4.37 1.26
CA THR A 456 -5.75 -3.85 2.07
C THR A 456 -6.98 -4.74 2.13
N SER A 457 -7.17 -5.69 1.20
CA SER A 457 -8.27 -6.66 1.30
C SER A 457 -8.12 -7.49 2.59
N PRO A 458 -9.19 -7.64 3.40
CA PRO A 458 -9.14 -8.56 4.53
C PRO A 458 -8.92 -9.99 4.02
N ALA A 459 -8.00 -10.71 4.66
CA ALA A 459 -7.85 -12.14 4.44
C ALA A 459 -9.12 -12.84 4.95
N ASN A 460 -9.96 -13.30 4.02
CA ASN A 460 -11.16 -14.05 4.34
C ASN A 460 -10.79 -15.45 4.86
N GLY A 461 -10.82 -15.63 6.18
CA GLY A 461 -10.94 -16.93 6.88
C GLY A 461 -9.72 -17.83 6.84
#